data_AF-A0A538NYA7-F1
#
_entry.id   AF-A0A538NYA7-F1
#
_cell.length_a   1.000
_cell.length_b   1.000
_cell.length_c   1.000
_cell.angle_alpha   90.00
_cell.angle_beta   90.00
_cell.angle_gamma   90.00
#
_symmetry.space_group_name_H-M   'P 1'
#
loop_
_entity.id
_entity.type
_entity.pdbx_description
1 polymer ?
#
loop_
_entity_poly.entity_id
_entity_poly.type
_entity_poly.pdbx_seq_one_letter_code
_entity_poly.pdbx_strand_id
1 'polypeptide(L)'
;MKIKAFVFLPGAALACAYSIPFSAVQAAEQNAGQSPPLRVLFLGDNGHHRPADRFKQLEPVLRRHRVELDYTDSLDDLNRAKLAGYDCLIIYANWTGIAPEQEKTLFDFVEAGGGVVPLHCASYCFLNSPKYIELVGGQFKSHGTGVFKETIVNPGHPVLK
;
A
#
# COMPACT_ATOMS: atom_id res chain seq x y z
N MET A 1 -37.17 -26.56 -32.84
CA MET A 1 -38.30 -26.36 -31.90
C MET A 1 -37.73 -26.54 -30.49
N LYS A 2 -37.58 -25.55 -29.58
CA LYS A 2 -38.08 -24.18 -29.45
C LYS A 2 -36.94 -23.29 -28.90
N ILE A 3 -36.78 -22.11 -29.46
CA ILE A 3 -35.93 -21.02 -28.96
C ILE A 3 -36.69 -20.37 -27.79
N LYS A 4 -36.06 -20.25 -26.61
CA LYS A 4 -36.60 -19.46 -25.50
C LYS A 4 -36.07 -18.03 -25.64
N ALA A 5 -36.97 -17.12 -26.00
CA ALA A 5 -36.75 -15.69 -25.96
C ALA A 5 -36.53 -15.25 -24.50
N PHE A 6 -35.46 -14.49 -24.25
CA PHE A 6 -35.30 -13.74 -23.00
C PHE A 6 -35.74 -12.31 -23.28
N VAL A 7 -36.77 -11.88 -22.55
CA VAL A 7 -37.34 -10.54 -22.60
C VAL A 7 -36.42 -9.59 -21.84
N PHE A 8 -36.03 -8.51 -22.50
CA PHE A 8 -35.29 -7.39 -21.93
C PHE A 8 -36.29 -6.42 -21.29
N LEU A 9 -36.22 -6.24 -19.97
CA LEU A 9 -36.93 -5.20 -19.22
C LEU A 9 -35.92 -4.10 -18.85
N PRO A 10 -36.07 -2.84 -19.30
CA PRO A 10 -35.23 -1.76 -18.81
C PRO A 10 -35.73 -1.33 -17.43
N GLY A 11 -34.96 -1.67 -16.39
CA GLY A 11 -35.11 -1.10 -15.06
C GLY A 11 -34.56 0.33 -15.03
N ALA A 12 -35.40 1.29 -14.65
CA ALA A 12 -35.04 2.69 -14.50
C ALA A 12 -34.02 2.87 -13.35
N ALA A 13 -32.81 3.33 -13.68
CA ALA A 13 -31.83 3.78 -12.70
C ALA A 13 -32.17 5.22 -12.29
N LEU A 14 -32.62 5.40 -11.05
CA LEU A 14 -32.77 6.70 -10.43
C LEU A 14 -31.37 7.22 -10.06
N ALA A 15 -30.75 7.97 -10.96
CA ALA A 15 -29.50 8.67 -10.68
C ALA A 15 -29.77 9.84 -9.72
N CYS A 16 -29.48 9.65 -8.44
CA CYS A 16 -29.41 10.75 -7.48
C CYS A 16 -28.10 11.51 -7.74
N ALA A 17 -28.15 12.51 -8.63
CA ALA A 17 -27.03 13.39 -8.89
C ALA A 17 -26.80 14.28 -7.66
N TYR A 18 -25.94 13.85 -6.74
CA TYR A 18 -25.34 14.74 -5.75
C TYR A 18 -24.39 15.67 -6.50
N SER A 19 -24.91 16.83 -6.90
CA SER A 19 -24.10 17.94 -7.39
C SER A 19 -23.18 18.37 -6.26
N ILE A 20 -21.96 17.84 -6.21
CA ILE A 20 -20.92 18.38 -5.33
C ILE A 20 -20.71 19.83 -5.80
N PRO A 21 -21.00 20.84 -4.97
CA PRO A 21 -20.79 22.22 -5.38
C PRO A 21 -19.32 22.42 -5.72
N PHE A 22 -19.05 23.11 -6.83
CA PHE A 22 -17.70 23.42 -7.33
C PHE A 22 -16.78 24.00 -6.24
N SER A 23 -17.36 24.74 -5.29
CA SER A 23 -16.67 25.27 -4.11
C SER A 23 -16.10 24.21 -3.15
N ALA A 24 -16.71 23.03 -3.06
CA ALA A 24 -16.20 21.93 -2.24
C ALA A 24 -15.00 21.22 -2.89
N VAL A 25 -14.95 21.16 -4.23
CA VAL A 25 -13.80 20.66 -4.99
C VAL A 25 -12.61 21.62 -4.84
N GLN A 26 -12.87 22.93 -4.93
CA GLN A 26 -11.84 23.96 -4.75
C GLN A 26 -11.24 23.99 -3.34
N ALA A 27 -12.07 23.74 -2.30
CA ALA A 27 -11.61 23.68 -0.91
C ALA A 27 -10.75 22.44 -0.61
N ALA A 28 -10.99 21.31 -1.28
CA ALA A 28 -10.16 20.12 -1.19
C ALA A 28 -8.79 20.32 -1.87
N GLU A 29 -8.76 20.96 -3.03
CA GLU A 29 -7.52 21.30 -3.74
C GLU A 29 -6.67 22.34 -3.00
N GLN A 30 -7.29 23.33 -2.37
CA GLN A 30 -6.60 24.34 -1.55
C GLN A 30 -5.99 23.74 -0.26
N ASN A 31 -6.61 22.70 0.33
CA ASN A 31 -6.10 22.01 1.51
C ASN A 31 -4.96 21.02 1.20
N ALA A 32 -4.83 20.52 -0.04
CA ALA A 32 -3.76 19.59 -0.41
C ALA A 32 -2.36 20.20 -0.22
N GLY A 33 -2.23 21.53 -0.32
CA GLY A 33 -0.99 22.26 -0.01
C GLY A 33 -0.74 22.47 1.51
N GLN A 34 -1.72 22.19 2.36
CA GLN A 34 -1.68 22.46 3.81
C GLN A 34 -1.63 21.20 4.68
N SER A 35 -1.98 20.01 4.16
CA SER A 35 -1.91 18.76 4.93
C SER A 35 -0.49 18.46 5.44
N PRO A 36 -0.30 18.00 6.68
CA PRO A 36 1.02 17.64 7.18
C PRO A 36 1.70 16.59 6.27
N PRO A 37 3.04 16.54 6.24
CA PRO A 37 3.76 15.49 5.53
C PRO A 37 3.29 14.09 5.96
N LEU A 38 3.24 13.16 5.02
CA LEU A 38 2.96 11.75 5.32
C LEU A 38 4.14 11.18 6.11
N ARG A 39 3.84 10.59 7.26
CA ARG A 39 4.83 9.86 8.07
C ARG A 39 4.78 8.40 7.69
N VAL A 40 5.92 7.85 7.27
CA VAL A 40 6.00 6.46 6.79
C VAL A 40 7.09 5.71 7.53
N LEU A 41 6.73 4.56 8.11
CA LEU A 41 7.70 3.65 8.68
C LEU A 41 8.22 2.72 7.58
N PHE A 42 9.52 2.69 7.37
CA PHE A 42 10.20 1.79 6.46
C PHE A 42 10.76 0.63 7.27
N LEU A 43 10.09 -0.52 7.23
CA LEU A 43 10.57 -1.77 7.81
C LEU A 43 11.52 -2.47 6.85
N GLY A 44 12.77 -2.58 7.28
CA GLY A 44 13.83 -3.34 6.66
C GLY A 44 14.23 -4.59 7.46
N ASP A 45 15.32 -5.19 7.02
CA ASP A 45 16.08 -6.25 7.68
C ASP A 45 17.58 -6.01 7.44
N ASN A 46 18.42 -6.95 7.89
CA ASN A 46 19.86 -6.94 7.69
C ASN A 46 20.33 -7.96 6.62
N GLY A 47 19.44 -8.29 5.67
CA GLY A 47 19.66 -9.29 4.63
C GLY A 47 20.34 -8.76 3.36
N HIS A 48 20.47 -9.65 2.37
CA HIS A 48 21.20 -9.38 1.13
C HIS A 48 20.58 -8.29 0.23
N HIS A 49 19.32 -7.92 0.46
CA HIS A 49 18.65 -6.83 -0.26
C HIS A 49 19.07 -5.43 0.24
N ARG A 50 19.80 -5.36 1.37
CA ARG A 50 20.34 -4.14 1.98
C ARG A 50 19.30 -3.01 2.12
N PRO A 51 18.22 -3.22 2.88
CA PRO A 51 17.12 -2.25 3.02
C PRO A 51 17.56 -0.87 3.50
N ALA A 52 18.52 -0.80 4.42
CA ALA A 52 19.07 0.47 4.92
C ALA A 52 19.66 1.35 3.81
N ASP A 53 20.24 0.76 2.77
CA ASP A 53 20.78 1.53 1.64
C ASP A 53 19.67 2.02 0.71
N ARG A 54 18.59 1.25 0.55
CA ARG A 54 17.39 1.67 -0.20
C ARG A 54 16.70 2.81 0.51
N PHE A 55 16.57 2.75 1.84
CA PHE A 55 16.08 3.86 2.65
C PHE A 55 16.88 5.14 2.40
N LYS A 56 18.23 5.09 2.49
CA LYS A 56 19.10 6.25 2.24
C LYS A 56 18.96 6.84 0.83
N GLN A 57 18.60 6.02 -0.15
CA GLN A 57 18.35 6.47 -1.53
C GLN A 57 16.97 7.12 -1.69
N LEU A 58 15.95 6.59 -1.02
CA LEU A 58 14.57 7.01 -1.18
C LEU A 58 14.21 8.22 -0.31
N GLU A 59 14.66 8.26 0.94
CA GLU A 59 14.32 9.31 1.92
C GLU A 59 14.51 10.73 1.38
N PRO A 60 15.68 11.13 0.83
CA PRO A 60 15.87 12.51 0.40
C PRO A 60 15.00 12.88 -0.81
N VAL A 61 14.62 11.89 -1.63
CA VAL A 61 13.73 12.11 -2.77
C VAL A 61 12.30 12.29 -2.28
N LEU A 62 11.82 11.34 -1.48
CA LEU A 62 10.43 11.31 -0.98
C LEU A 62 10.12 12.47 -0.03
N ARG A 63 11.10 12.91 0.78
CA ARG A 63 10.93 14.08 1.65
C ARG A 63 10.59 15.35 0.86
N ARG A 64 11.15 15.52 -0.35
CA ARG A 64 10.81 16.64 -1.25
C ARG A 64 9.36 16.59 -1.75
N HIS A 65 8.73 15.42 -1.68
CA HIS A 65 7.33 15.19 -1.99
C HIS A 65 6.45 15.11 -0.73
N ARG A 66 6.91 15.63 0.41
CA ARG A 66 6.19 15.62 1.70
C ARG A 66 5.87 14.21 2.20
N VAL A 67 6.78 13.26 1.94
CA VAL A 67 6.74 11.90 2.48
C VAL A 67 8.00 11.70 3.31
N GLU A 68 7.84 11.71 4.63
CA GLU A 68 8.93 11.57 5.59
C GLU A 68 9.07 10.11 6.00
N LEU A 69 10.23 9.53 5.72
CA LEU A 69 10.53 8.15 6.07
C LEU A 69 11.31 8.06 7.38
N ASP A 70 10.86 7.21 8.29
CA ASP A 70 11.67 6.68 9.39
C ASP A 70 12.04 5.23 9.09
N TYR A 71 13.26 4.82 9.44
CA TYR A 71 13.74 3.45 9.21
C TYR A 71 13.72 2.62 10.48
N THR A 72 13.38 1.34 10.35
CA THR A 72 13.61 0.33 11.36
C THR A 72 13.98 -1.00 10.71
N ASP A 73 14.87 -1.74 11.35
CA ASP A 73 15.19 -3.14 11.05
C ASP A 73 14.79 -4.06 12.22
N SER A 74 13.83 -3.62 13.05
CA SER A 74 13.31 -4.37 14.19
C SER A 74 11.82 -4.65 14.04
N LEU A 75 11.43 -5.92 14.16
CA LEU A 75 10.02 -6.31 14.25
C LEU A 75 9.36 -5.82 15.55
N ASP A 76 10.12 -5.48 16.58
CA ASP A 76 9.56 -4.94 17.82
C ASP A 76 8.92 -3.57 17.60
N ASP A 77 9.30 -2.85 16.55
CA ASP A 77 8.65 -1.60 16.13
C ASP A 77 7.29 -1.83 15.44
N LEU A 78 6.90 -3.08 15.13
CA LEU A 78 5.53 -3.42 14.75
C LEU A 78 4.64 -3.55 15.99
N ASN A 79 4.50 -2.45 16.70
CA ASN A 79 3.63 -2.32 17.87
C ASN A 79 2.73 -1.08 17.75
N ARG A 80 1.60 -1.10 18.47
CA ARG A 80 0.59 -0.03 18.41
C ARG A 80 1.14 1.36 18.73
N ALA A 81 2.01 1.46 19.73
CA ALA A 81 2.55 2.75 20.17
C ALA A 81 3.43 3.38 19.07
N LYS A 82 4.22 2.57 18.38
CA LYS A 82 5.03 3.02 17.25
C LYS A 82 4.16 3.37 16.04
N LEU A 83 3.29 2.45 15.60
CA LEU A 83 2.49 2.64 14.38
C LEU A 83 1.47 3.78 14.48
N ALA A 84 1.05 4.17 15.68
CA ALA A 84 0.17 5.33 15.88
C ALA A 84 0.77 6.67 15.38
N GLY A 85 2.09 6.74 15.17
CA GLY A 85 2.78 7.91 14.63
C GLY A 85 2.94 7.93 13.11
N TYR A 86 2.40 6.94 12.38
CA TYR A 86 2.62 6.77 10.95
C TYR A 86 1.30 6.64 10.18
N ASP A 87 1.29 7.17 8.97
CA ASP A 87 0.19 7.04 8.02
C ASP A 87 0.36 5.78 7.15
N CYS A 88 1.60 5.29 7.00
CA CYS A 88 1.92 4.17 6.12
C CYS A 88 3.09 3.32 6.65
N LEU A 89 3.06 2.02 6.34
CA LEU A 89 4.15 1.08 6.51
C LEU A 89 4.66 0.60 5.14
N ILE A 90 5.92 0.91 4.83
CA ILE A 90 6.66 0.25 3.75
C ILE A 90 7.32 -1.00 4.32
N ILE A 91 7.20 -2.13 3.61
CA ILE A 91 7.93 -3.35 3.94
C ILE A 91 8.91 -3.61 2.80
N TYR A 92 10.21 -3.64 3.11
CA TYR A 92 11.28 -4.04 2.20
C TYR A 92 12.23 -4.94 2.99
N ALA A 93 11.85 -6.20 3.15
CA ALA A 93 12.55 -7.17 3.98
C ALA A 93 12.26 -8.61 3.54
N ASN A 94 12.91 -9.56 4.21
CA ASN A 94 12.78 -11.01 4.08
C ASN A 94 12.60 -11.68 5.46
N TRP A 95 11.91 -11.04 6.39
CA TRP A 95 11.55 -11.65 7.67
C TRP A 95 10.69 -12.90 7.45
N THR A 96 11.17 -14.09 7.78
CA THR A 96 10.42 -15.32 7.50
C THR A 96 9.27 -15.57 8.48
N GLY A 97 9.31 -14.95 9.66
CA GLY A 97 8.31 -15.09 10.70
C GLY A 97 7.87 -13.75 11.27
N ILE A 98 6.63 -13.71 11.75
CA ILE A 98 6.06 -12.61 12.54
C ILE A 98 5.41 -13.18 13.80
N ALA A 99 5.55 -12.51 14.94
CA ALA A 99 4.84 -12.91 16.15
C ALA A 99 3.33 -12.62 16.03
N PRO A 100 2.44 -13.41 16.67
CA PRO A 100 0.99 -13.19 16.60
C PRO A 100 0.55 -11.77 16.97
N GLU A 101 1.20 -11.16 17.97
CA GLU A 101 0.89 -9.80 18.42
C GLU A 101 1.33 -8.73 17.40
N GLN A 102 2.46 -8.94 16.72
CA GLN A 102 2.96 -8.08 15.65
C GLN A 102 2.07 -8.20 14.41
N GLU A 103 1.68 -9.43 14.04
CA GLU A 103 0.73 -9.68 12.95
C GLU A 103 -0.59 -8.97 13.24
N LYS A 104 -1.16 -9.18 14.44
CA LYS A 104 -2.38 -8.50 14.84
C LYS A 104 -2.24 -6.99 14.74
N THR A 105 -1.12 -6.42 15.19
CA THR A 105 -0.88 -4.97 15.12
C THR A 105 -0.84 -4.47 13.67
N LEU A 106 -0.18 -5.20 12.77
CA LEU A 106 -0.16 -4.86 11.34
C LEU A 106 -1.57 -4.82 10.75
N PHE A 107 -2.41 -5.82 11.04
CA PHE A 107 -3.78 -5.83 10.54
C PHE A 107 -4.68 -4.78 11.20
N ASP A 108 -4.57 -4.58 12.52
CA ASP A 108 -5.27 -3.50 13.22
C ASP A 108 -4.93 -2.14 12.58
N PHE A 109 -3.68 -1.91 12.18
CA PHE A 109 -3.24 -0.69 11.51
C PHE A 109 -3.87 -0.52 10.13
N VAL A 110 -3.89 -1.59 9.31
CA VAL A 110 -4.53 -1.58 7.98
C VAL A 110 -6.03 -1.36 8.09
N GLU A 111 -6.69 -2.08 8.99
CA GLU A 111 -8.15 -1.98 9.22
C GLU A 111 -8.55 -0.59 9.73
N ALA A 112 -7.67 0.10 10.46
CA ALA A 112 -7.86 1.48 10.89
C ALA A 112 -7.60 2.53 9.77
N GLY A 113 -7.22 2.09 8.56
CA GLY A 113 -6.98 2.97 7.42
C GLY A 113 -5.50 3.32 7.17
N GLY A 114 -4.57 2.70 7.89
CA GLY A 114 -3.14 2.81 7.64
C GLY A 114 -2.74 2.20 6.29
N GLY A 115 -1.89 2.91 5.55
CA GLY A 115 -1.39 2.43 4.26
C GLY A 115 -0.34 1.33 4.42
N VAL A 116 -0.33 0.34 3.52
CA VAL A 116 0.76 -0.65 3.44
C VAL A 116 1.30 -0.71 2.03
N VAL A 117 2.63 -0.67 1.91
CA VAL A 117 3.36 -0.75 0.63
C VAL A 117 4.37 -1.91 0.72
N PRO A 118 3.98 -3.12 0.29
CA PRO A 118 4.91 -4.22 0.12
C PRO A 118 5.82 -3.93 -1.08
N LEU A 119 7.13 -3.83 -0.86
CA LEU A 119 8.09 -3.44 -1.89
C LEU A 119 9.12 -4.55 -2.14
N HIS A 120 9.28 -4.93 -3.42
CA HIS A 120 10.29 -5.89 -3.89
C HIS A 120 10.22 -7.26 -3.17
N CYS A 121 11.10 -7.47 -2.19
CA CYS A 121 11.30 -8.73 -1.50
C CYS A 121 10.23 -9.03 -0.44
N ALA A 122 9.38 -8.07 -0.13
CA ALA A 122 8.31 -8.19 0.87
C ALA A 122 7.34 -9.36 0.63
N SER A 123 7.19 -9.82 -0.62
CA SER A 123 6.39 -11.01 -0.95
C SER A 123 6.96 -12.34 -0.41
N TYR A 124 8.18 -12.32 0.14
CA TYR A 124 8.78 -13.45 0.86
C TYR A 124 8.71 -13.28 2.39
N CYS A 125 8.13 -12.18 2.90
CA CYS A 125 7.97 -12.00 4.34
C CYS A 125 6.87 -12.90 4.91
N PHE A 126 6.98 -13.15 6.22
CA PHE A 126 5.95 -13.68 7.10
C PHE A 126 5.32 -14.96 6.56
N LEU A 127 6.16 -15.95 6.28
CA LEU A 127 5.77 -17.24 5.71
C LEU A 127 4.78 -18.01 6.62
N ASN A 128 4.72 -17.63 7.90
CA ASN A 128 3.77 -18.14 8.89
C ASN A 128 2.44 -17.38 8.94
N SER A 129 2.21 -16.38 8.07
CA SER A 129 1.00 -15.56 8.03
C SER A 129 0.28 -15.69 6.69
N PRO A 130 -0.75 -16.56 6.59
CA PRO A 130 -1.62 -16.61 5.41
C PRO A 130 -2.31 -15.27 5.12
N LYS A 131 -2.66 -14.51 6.17
CA LYS A 131 -3.30 -13.20 6.03
C LYS A 131 -2.37 -12.20 5.35
N TYR A 132 -1.09 -12.18 5.69
CA TYR A 132 -0.14 -11.28 5.06
C TYR A 132 0.05 -11.61 3.57
N ILE A 133 0.12 -12.90 3.24
CA ILE A 133 0.21 -13.35 1.84
C ILE A 133 -1.01 -12.87 1.04
N GLU A 134 -2.21 -12.94 1.62
CA GLU A 134 -3.44 -12.44 1.01
C GLU A 134 -3.43 -10.91 0.85
N LEU A 135 -2.98 -10.16 1.87
CA LEU A 135 -2.83 -8.70 1.82
C LEU A 135 -1.88 -8.25 0.70
N VAL A 136 -0.75 -8.95 0.52
CA VAL A 136 0.21 -8.69 -0.58
C VAL A 136 -0.36 -9.11 -1.94
N GLY A 137 -1.30 -10.06 -1.96
CA GLY A 137 -1.89 -10.63 -3.17
C GLY A 137 -1.05 -11.75 -3.80
N GLY A 138 -0.04 -12.27 -3.09
CA GLY A 138 0.80 -13.36 -3.57
C GLY A 138 2.07 -13.60 -2.74
N GLN A 139 2.69 -14.76 -2.92
CA GLN A 139 3.95 -15.14 -2.28
C GLN A 139 5.06 -15.36 -3.31
N PHE A 140 6.27 -14.93 -2.97
CA PHE A 140 7.44 -15.15 -3.81
C PHE A 140 7.65 -16.63 -4.13
N LYS A 141 7.84 -16.94 -5.42
CA LYS A 141 8.14 -18.29 -5.92
C LYS A 141 9.60 -18.43 -6.36
N SER A 142 9.99 -17.63 -7.35
CA SER A 142 11.34 -17.59 -7.92
C SER A 142 11.49 -16.36 -8.82
N HIS A 143 12.74 -15.99 -9.15
CA HIS A 143 13.02 -14.97 -10.16
C HIS A 143 14.27 -15.32 -10.99
N GLY A 144 14.37 -14.74 -12.19
CA GLY A 144 15.59 -14.70 -12.99
C GLY A 144 16.29 -13.34 -12.87
N THR A 145 17.15 -13.02 -13.85
CA THR A 145 17.79 -11.71 -13.98
C THR A 145 17.57 -11.16 -15.39
N GLY A 146 17.43 -9.85 -15.54
CA GLY A 146 17.33 -9.22 -16.85
C GLY A 146 16.71 -7.82 -16.77
N VAL A 147 16.76 -7.11 -17.90
CA VAL A 147 16.01 -5.87 -18.10
C VAL A 147 14.69 -6.22 -18.75
N PHE A 148 13.60 -5.69 -18.22
CA PHE A 148 12.26 -5.87 -18.76
C PHE A 148 11.55 -4.53 -18.82
N LYS A 149 10.50 -4.47 -19.64
CA LYS A 149 9.61 -3.34 -19.75
C LYS A 149 8.22 -3.79 -19.33
N GLU A 150 7.62 -3.05 -18.41
CA GLU A 150 6.25 -3.24 -17.98
C GLU A 150 5.24 -2.76 -19.02
N THR A 151 4.04 -3.33 -18.97
CA THR A 151 2.88 -2.86 -19.74
C THR A 151 1.91 -2.19 -18.78
N ILE A 152 1.60 -0.92 -19.03
CA ILE A 152 0.58 -0.19 -18.29
C ILE A 152 -0.80 -0.67 -18.75
N VAL A 153 -1.52 -1.37 -17.87
CA VAL A 153 -2.85 -1.93 -18.17
C VAL A 153 -4.01 -1.02 -17.73
N ASN A 154 -3.76 -0.07 -16.82
CA ASN A 154 -4.75 0.90 -16.35
C ASN A 154 -4.16 2.32 -16.29
N PRO A 155 -3.98 2.99 -17.44
CA PRO A 155 -3.29 4.29 -17.51
C PRO A 155 -4.00 5.44 -16.78
N GLY A 156 -5.29 5.29 -16.44
CA GLY A 156 -6.04 6.31 -15.70
C GLY A 156 -5.81 6.26 -14.18
N HIS A 157 -5.11 5.23 -13.67
CA HIS A 157 -4.90 5.06 -12.23
C HIS A 157 -4.05 6.20 -11.64
N PRO A 158 -4.40 6.76 -10.46
CA PRO A 158 -3.67 7.90 -9.88
C PRO A 158 -2.15 7.69 -9.69
N VAL A 159 -1.70 6.45 -9.48
CA VAL A 159 -0.28 6.10 -9.32
C VAL A 159 0.55 6.32 -10.60
N LEU A 160 -0.10 6.40 -11.77
CA LEU A 160 0.58 6.55 -13.06
C LEU A 160 0.52 7.99 -13.62
N LYS A 161 0.05 8.95 -12.81
CA LYS A 161 -0.07 10.37 -13.20
C LYS A 161 1.19 11.14 -12.88
#